data_AF-A0A8T1VSM4-F1
#
_entry.id   AF-A0A8T1VSM4-F1
#
_cell.length_a   1.000
_cell.length_b   1.000
_cell.length_c   1.000
_cell.angle_alpha   90.00
_cell.angle_beta   90.00
_cell.angle_gamma   90.00
#
_symmetry.space_group_name_H-M   'P 1'
#
loop_
_entity.id
_entity.type
_entity.pdbx_description
1 polymer ?
#
loop_
_entity_poly.entity_id
_entity_poly.type
_entity_poly.pdbx_seq_one_letter_code
_entity_poly.pdbx_strand_id
1 'polypeptide(L)'
;MNEQHPFHLHSHSPWVVGSGTASIDEIHNNLFPALKLDGPMARDVYTVPPCTYDERGVCTDVGYLVLRFTADNPGVCIFHCHIDWHLDAGLSMIFVEGEEELQKKGASAFSNSTLSVCGSMQSPNSSSNSV
;
A
#
# COMPACT_ATOMS: atom_id res chain seq x y z
N MET A 1 -18.53 16.13 2.73
CA MET A 1 -18.47 14.66 2.85
C MET A 1 -17.28 14.35 3.73
N ASN A 2 -17.48 13.91 4.96
CA ASN A 2 -16.36 13.69 5.90
C ASN A 2 -15.93 12.21 5.84
N GLU A 3 -15.47 11.76 4.67
CA GLU A 3 -15.09 10.37 4.47
C GLU A 3 -13.65 10.14 4.97
N GLN A 4 -13.51 9.13 5.82
CA GLN A 4 -12.23 8.66 6.32
C GLN A 4 -11.84 7.40 5.57
N HIS A 5 -10.56 7.26 5.24
CA HIS A 5 -10.04 6.08 4.55
C HIS A 5 -9.05 5.35 5.46
N PRO A 6 -9.45 4.23 6.10
CA PRO A 6 -8.52 3.35 6.78
C PRO A 6 -7.73 2.57 5.73
N PHE A 7 -6.44 2.85 5.57
CA PHE A 7 -5.56 2.11 4.70
C PHE A 7 -4.85 0.98 5.45
N HIS A 8 -4.77 -0.18 4.82
CA HIS A 8 -4.08 -1.36 5.30
C HIS A 8 -2.93 -1.73 4.36
N LEU A 9 -1.75 -2.01 4.92
CA LEU A 9 -0.61 -2.57 4.20
C LEU A 9 -0.42 -4.03 4.58
N HIS A 10 -0.45 -4.92 3.60
CA HIS A 10 -0.16 -6.34 3.82
C HIS A 10 1.33 -6.57 4.10
N SER A 11 1.61 -7.64 4.84
CA SER A 11 2.96 -8.16 5.14
C SER A 11 3.88 -7.26 5.98
N HIS A 12 3.47 -6.03 6.29
CA HIS A 12 4.27 -5.06 7.02
C HIS A 12 3.46 -4.35 8.10
N SER A 13 4.14 -3.93 9.16
CA SER A 13 3.64 -2.93 10.10
C SER A 13 4.51 -1.67 9.98
N PRO A 14 4.25 -0.78 9.01
CA PRO A 14 5.04 0.44 8.82
C PRO A 14 4.98 1.32 10.06
N TRP A 15 5.95 2.22 10.22
CA TRP A 15 5.87 3.33 11.16
C TRP A 15 5.10 4.51 10.57
N VAL A 16 4.21 5.11 11.36
CA VAL A 16 3.63 6.42 11.03
C VAL A 16 4.54 7.50 11.54
N VAL A 17 5.20 8.18 10.61
CA VAL A 17 6.17 9.24 10.90
C VAL A 17 5.59 10.63 10.66
N GLY A 18 4.40 10.73 10.04
CA GLY A 18 3.66 11.97 9.87
C GLY A 18 2.20 11.71 9.49
N SER A 19 1.29 12.57 9.93
CA SER A 19 -0.12 12.57 9.55
C SER A 19 -0.72 13.93 9.83
N GLY A 20 -1.66 14.37 8.99
CA GLY A 20 -2.36 15.63 9.19
C GLY A 20 -3.20 15.99 7.97
N THR A 21 -3.53 17.26 7.87
CA THR A 21 -4.14 17.88 6.70
C THR A 21 -3.21 18.93 6.15
N ALA A 22 -3.18 19.09 4.83
CA ALA A 22 -2.42 20.13 4.15
C ALA A 22 -3.08 20.44 2.80
N SER A 23 -2.79 21.61 2.24
CA SER A 23 -3.18 21.90 0.86
C SER A 23 -2.53 20.92 -0.10
N ILE A 24 -3.15 20.71 -1.26
CA ILE A 24 -2.60 19.80 -2.28
C ILE A 24 -1.21 20.26 -2.76
N ASP A 25 -0.99 21.57 -2.81
CA ASP A 25 0.30 22.16 -3.20
C ASP A 25 1.37 21.87 -2.15
N GLU A 26 1.06 21.96 -0.86
CA GLU A 26 2.00 21.60 0.21
C GLU A 26 2.37 20.11 0.14
N ILE A 27 1.40 19.23 -0.09
CA ILE A 27 1.65 17.79 -0.23
C ILE A 27 2.57 17.50 -1.41
N HIS A 28 2.28 18.06 -2.58
CA HIS A 28 3.10 17.86 -3.79
C HIS A 28 4.52 18.42 -3.65
N ASN A 29 4.69 19.50 -2.86
CA ASN A 29 5.99 20.11 -2.59
C ASN A 29 6.69 19.52 -1.35
N ASN A 30 6.14 18.46 -0.73
CA ASN A 30 6.65 17.84 0.50
C ASN A 30 6.82 18.84 1.68
N LEU A 31 5.93 19.83 1.76
CA LEU A 31 5.92 20.84 2.83
C LEU A 31 5.14 20.31 4.03
N PHE A 32 5.79 19.40 4.79
CA PHE A 32 5.23 18.80 6.00
C PHE A 32 5.93 19.30 7.26
N PRO A 33 5.28 19.22 8.45
CA PRO A 33 5.97 19.29 9.72
C PRO A 33 7.09 18.25 9.82
N ALA A 34 8.05 18.49 10.73
CA ALA A 34 9.14 17.55 10.97
C ALA A 34 8.61 16.14 11.29
N LEU A 35 9.12 15.14 10.59
CA LEU A 35 8.70 13.74 10.76
C LEU A 35 9.13 13.20 12.12
N LYS A 36 8.25 12.44 12.78
CA LYS A 36 8.54 11.74 14.03
C LYS A 36 9.34 10.46 13.73
N LEU A 37 10.66 10.54 13.83
CA LEU A 37 11.55 9.40 13.58
C LEU A 37 11.95 8.63 14.85
N ASP A 38 11.77 9.23 16.03
CA ASP A 38 12.03 8.59 17.33
C ASP A 38 10.72 8.11 17.97
N GLY A 39 10.67 6.83 18.33
CA GLY A 39 9.49 6.14 18.86
C GLY A 39 8.16 6.38 18.11
N PRO A 40 8.09 6.31 16.75
CA PRO A 40 6.81 6.39 16.05
C PRO A 40 5.95 5.15 16.30
N MET A 41 4.63 5.29 16.11
CA MET A 41 3.70 4.17 16.17
C MET A 41 3.93 3.23 14.99
N ALA A 42 3.95 1.92 15.24
CA ALA A 42 3.95 0.88 14.21
C ALA A 42 2.70 -0.01 14.35
N ARG A 43 2.02 -0.24 13.24
CA ARG A 43 0.81 -1.06 13.04
C ARG A 43 0.58 -1.23 11.53
N ASP A 44 -0.47 -1.92 11.14
CA ASP A 44 -0.75 -2.33 9.75
C ASP A 44 -1.95 -1.58 9.13
N VAL A 45 -2.80 -0.94 9.93
CA VAL A 45 -3.98 -0.17 9.51
C VAL A 45 -3.97 1.25 10.06
N TYR A 46 -4.24 2.24 9.20
CA TYR A 46 -4.16 3.67 9.52
C TYR A 46 -5.22 4.49 8.81
N THR A 47 -5.80 5.46 9.50
CA THR A 47 -6.79 6.35 8.90
C THR A 47 -6.15 7.61 8.36
N VAL A 48 -6.33 7.88 7.07
CA VAL A 48 -6.01 9.19 6.49
C VAL A 48 -7.03 10.20 7.01
N PRO A 49 -6.60 11.33 7.59
CA PRO A 49 -7.52 12.37 8.05
C PRO A 49 -8.49 12.82 6.93
N PRO A 50 -9.72 13.20 7.26
CA PRO A 50 -10.64 13.71 6.24
C PRO A 50 -10.23 15.12 5.79
N CYS A 51 -10.78 15.56 4.67
CA CYS A 51 -10.57 16.91 4.19
C CYS A 51 -11.28 17.97 5.05
N THR A 52 -10.68 19.17 5.19
CA THR A 52 -11.34 20.37 5.72
C THR A 52 -12.12 21.10 4.62
N TYR A 53 -13.23 21.74 4.98
CA TYR A 53 -14.12 22.40 4.02
C TYR A 53 -14.28 23.88 4.34
N ASP A 54 -14.32 24.73 3.31
CA ASP A 54 -14.68 26.14 3.45
C ASP A 54 -16.21 26.33 3.60
N GLU A 55 -16.65 27.58 3.78
CA GLU A 55 -18.07 27.95 3.89
C GLU A 55 -18.90 27.59 2.65
N ARG A 56 -18.24 27.33 1.50
CA ARG A 56 -18.87 26.93 0.24
C ARG A 56 -18.92 25.41 0.07
N GLY A 57 -18.39 24.65 1.03
CA GLY A 57 -18.30 23.19 0.97
C GLY A 57 -17.22 22.68 0.04
N VAL A 58 -16.23 23.52 -0.30
CA VAL A 58 -15.07 23.13 -1.10
C VAL A 58 -13.98 22.59 -0.17
N CYS A 59 -13.41 21.44 -0.55
CA CYS A 59 -12.30 20.83 0.16
C CYS A 59 -11.04 21.69 0.01
N THR A 60 -10.50 22.19 1.12
CA THR A 60 -9.35 23.11 1.14
C THR A 60 -8.04 22.42 1.53
N ASP A 61 -8.06 21.60 2.58
CA ASP A 61 -6.88 20.83 3.02
C ASP A 61 -7.21 19.34 3.04
N VAL A 62 -6.51 18.56 2.23
CA VAL A 62 -6.70 17.11 2.16
C VAL A 62 -5.86 16.42 3.23
N GLY A 63 -6.33 15.27 3.71
CA GLY A 63 -5.56 14.47 4.64
C GLY A 63 -4.37 13.78 3.98
N TYR A 64 -3.30 13.62 4.74
CA TYR A 64 -2.11 12.87 4.34
C TYR A 64 -1.62 11.94 5.45
N LEU A 65 -0.84 10.93 5.03
CA LEU A 65 -0.14 10.00 5.90
C LEU A 65 1.27 9.80 5.33
N VAL A 66 2.28 9.84 6.20
CA VAL A 66 3.67 9.53 5.87
C VAL A 66 4.04 8.24 6.60
N LEU A 67 4.22 7.19 5.81
CA LEU A 67 4.62 5.87 6.28
C LEU A 67 6.10 5.64 6.00
N ARG A 68 6.76 4.96 6.93
CA ARG A 68 8.11 4.41 6.74
C ARG A 68 8.06 2.92 6.99
N PHE A 69 8.61 2.11 6.09
CA PHE A 69 8.83 0.68 6.33
C PHE A 69 10.16 0.26 5.73
N THR A 70 10.64 -0.89 6.19
CA THR A 70 11.77 -1.58 5.59
C THR A 70 11.22 -2.57 4.58
N ALA A 71 11.75 -2.57 3.37
CA ALA A 71 11.49 -3.62 2.39
C ALA A 71 12.38 -4.84 2.73
N ASP A 72 11.94 -5.64 3.71
CA ASP A 72 12.63 -6.83 4.21
C ASP A 72 11.85 -8.15 4.04
N ASN A 73 10.73 -8.12 3.33
CA ASN A 73 9.86 -9.26 3.07
C ASN A 73 9.48 -9.35 1.56
N PRO A 74 10.37 -9.90 0.72
CA PRO A 74 10.14 -10.04 -0.72
C PRO A 74 8.80 -10.72 -1.04
N GLY A 75 7.97 -10.04 -1.82
CA GLY A 75 6.59 -10.46 -2.06
C GLY A 75 5.80 -9.41 -2.82
N VAL A 76 4.53 -9.75 -3.10
CA VAL A 76 3.56 -8.84 -3.71
C VAL A 76 2.55 -8.47 -2.65
N CYS A 77 2.61 -7.22 -2.17
CA CYS A 77 1.86 -6.77 -1.00
C CYS A 77 0.84 -5.70 -1.40
N ILE A 78 -0.44 -5.94 -1.12
CA ILE A 78 -1.49 -4.96 -1.40
C ILE A 78 -1.55 -3.90 -0.29
N PHE A 79 -1.68 -2.64 -0.72
CA PHE A 79 -1.96 -1.48 0.10
C PHE A 79 -3.31 -0.91 -0.30
N HIS A 80 -4.30 -0.94 0.57
CA HIS A 80 -5.67 -0.62 0.16
C HIS A 80 -6.51 -0.02 1.27
N CYS A 81 -7.59 0.67 0.88
CA CYS A 81 -8.61 1.04 1.84
C CYS A 81 -9.31 -0.22 2.37
N HIS A 82 -9.44 -0.32 3.69
CA HIS A 82 -10.07 -1.43 4.39
C HIS A 82 -11.59 -1.23 4.56
N ILE A 83 -12.18 -0.47 3.64
CA ILE A 83 -13.62 -0.34 3.44
C ILE A 83 -13.94 -1.09 2.15
N ASP A 84 -14.70 -2.18 2.25
CA ASP A 84 -14.88 -3.15 1.16
C ASP A 84 -15.34 -2.50 -0.14
N TRP A 85 -16.32 -1.58 -0.08
CA TRP A 85 -16.82 -0.90 -1.29
C TRP A 85 -15.83 0.12 -1.87
N HIS A 86 -14.89 0.65 -1.09
CA HIS A 86 -13.81 1.49 -1.63
C HIS A 86 -12.72 0.63 -2.28
N LEU A 87 -12.39 -0.52 -1.68
CA LEU A 87 -11.49 -1.50 -2.29
C LEU A 87 -12.06 -2.01 -3.62
N ASP A 88 -13.33 -2.40 -3.64
CA ASP A 88 -14.03 -2.88 -4.84
C ASP A 88 -14.09 -1.81 -5.94
N ALA A 89 -14.26 -0.54 -5.55
CA ALA A 89 -14.15 0.60 -6.47
C ALA A 89 -12.72 0.90 -6.96
N GLY A 90 -11.70 0.20 -6.44
CA GLY A 90 -10.32 0.26 -6.89
C GLY A 90 -9.39 1.11 -6.02
N LEU A 91 -9.77 1.51 -4.81
CA LEU A 91 -8.91 2.29 -3.89
C LEU A 91 -7.82 1.40 -3.26
N SER A 92 -6.85 1.02 -4.09
CA SER A 92 -5.76 0.11 -3.77
C SER A 92 -4.51 0.37 -4.62
N MET A 93 -3.39 -0.17 -4.17
CA MET A 93 -2.09 -0.17 -4.83
C MET A 93 -1.39 -1.49 -4.49
N ILE A 94 -0.46 -1.92 -5.34
CA ILE A 94 0.38 -3.11 -5.10
C ILE A 94 1.84 -2.68 -4.99
N PHE A 95 2.53 -3.12 -3.94
CA PHE A 95 3.97 -3.09 -3.85
C PHE A 95 4.55 -4.42 -4.32
N VAL A 96 5.46 -4.37 -5.29
CA VAL A 96 6.27 -5.53 -5.69
C VAL A 96 7.64 -5.36 -5.04
N GLU A 97 7.87 -6.15 -4.00
CA GLU A 97 9.07 -6.07 -3.17
C GLU A 97 10.03 -7.21 -3.49
N GLY A 98 11.32 -6.89 -3.63
CA GLY A 98 12.35 -7.88 -3.95
C GLY A 98 12.10 -8.55 -5.31
N GLU A 99 11.69 -7.78 -6.32
CA GLU A 99 11.29 -8.30 -7.64
C GLU A 99 12.30 -9.28 -8.24
N GLU A 100 13.59 -8.97 -8.18
CA GLU A 100 14.65 -9.84 -8.71
C GLU A 100 14.67 -11.21 -7.98
N GLU A 101 14.44 -11.22 -6.66
CA GLU A 101 14.37 -12.47 -5.89
C GLU A 101 13.13 -13.28 -6.26
N LEU A 102 11.99 -12.61 -6.44
CA LEU A 102 10.75 -13.23 -6.88
C LEU A 102 10.90 -13.83 -8.27
N GLN A 103 11.52 -13.11 -9.21
CA GLN A 103 11.80 -13.60 -10.56
C GLN A 103 12.73 -14.82 -10.55
N LYS A 104 13.78 -14.81 -9.72
CA LYS A 104 14.71 -15.95 -9.56
C LYS A 104 14.01 -17.18 -8.97
N LYS A 105 13.13 -17.00 -7.99
CA LYS A 105 12.36 -18.10 -7.37
C LYS A 105 11.22 -18.57 -8.28
N GLY A 106 10.68 -17.71 -9.15
CA GLY A 106 9.54 -18.03 -10.00
C GLY A 106 8.33 -18.49 -9.19
N ALA A 107 7.61 -19.51 -9.67
CA ALA A 107 6.45 -20.06 -8.98
C ALA A 107 6.78 -20.60 -7.56
N SER A 108 8.02 -21.00 -7.31
CA SER A 108 8.45 -21.48 -5.99
C SER A 108 8.52 -20.38 -4.92
N ALA A 109 8.36 -19.11 -5.30
CA ALA A 109 8.20 -18.01 -4.36
C ALA A 109 6.88 -18.07 -3.57
N PHE A 110 5.88 -18.82 -4.06
CA PHE A 110 4.53 -18.86 -3.50
C PHE A 110 4.24 -20.20 -2.81
N SER A 111 3.30 -20.17 -1.86
CA SER A 111 2.89 -21.37 -1.12
C SER A 111 2.20 -22.39 -2.02
N ASN A 112 2.36 -23.68 -1.72
CA ASN A 112 1.64 -24.76 -2.43
C ASN A 112 0.12 -24.57 -2.40
N SER A 113 -0.44 -24.02 -1.31
CA SER A 113 -1.85 -23.66 -1.23
C SER A 113 -2.24 -22.61 -2.26
N THR A 114 -1.45 -21.54 -2.41
CA THR A 114 -1.69 -20.49 -3.42
C THR A 114 -1.62 -21.08 -4.82
N LEU A 115 -0.58 -21.88 -5.11
CA LEU A 115 -0.39 -22.49 -6.43
C LEU A 115 -1.50 -23.47 -6.78
N SER A 116 -2.04 -24.20 -5.80
CA SER A 116 -3.10 -25.19 -6.03
C SER A 116 -4.40 -24.58 -6.55
N VAL A 117 -4.68 -23.33 -6.23
CA VAL A 117 -5.89 -22.60 -6.66
C VAL A 117 -5.79 -22.14 -8.11
N CYS A 118 -4.57 -21.93 -8.62
CA CYS A 118 -4.34 -21.49 -9.99
C CYS A 118 -4.60 -22.61 -11.05
N GLY A 119 -5.02 -23.80 -10.63
CA GLY A 119 -5.13 -24.98 -11.49
C GLY A 119 -3.76 -25.56 -11.85
N SER A 120 -3.72 -26.55 -12.74
CA SER A 120 -2.49 -27.19 -13.23
C SER A 120 -1.64 -26.27 -14.12
N MET A 121 -1.26 -25.09 -13.63
CA MET A 121 -0.10 -24.37 -14.15
C MET A 121 1.16 -25.06 -13.65
N GLN A 122 1.40 -26.22 -14.23
CA GLN A 122 2.65 -26.95 -14.11
C GLN A 122 3.80 -26.03 -14.54
N SER A 123 4.78 -25.92 -13.66
CA SER A 123 6.11 -25.37 -13.87
C SER A 123 6.56 -25.47 -15.35
N PRO A 124 7.06 -24.41 -16.01
CA PRO A 124 7.69 -24.54 -17.31
C PRO A 124 9.09 -25.15 -17.13
N ASN A 125 9.11 -26.44 -16.86
CA ASN A 125 10.21 -27.35 -17.21
C ASN A 125 9.77 -28.28 -18.35
N SER A 126 8.90 -27.78 -19.25
CA SER A 126 8.75 -28.35 -20.58
C SER A 126 9.43 -27.41 -21.57
N SER A 127 10.64 -27.78 -21.96
CA SER A 127 11.28 -27.34 -23.18
C SER A 127 10.30 -27.39 -24.36
N SER A 128 9.86 -26.22 -24.83
CA SER A 128 9.31 -26.06 -26.18
C SER A 128 9.98 -24.87 -26.83
N ASN A 129 11.07 -25.16 -27.56
CA ASN A 129 11.38 -24.44 -28.79
C ASN A 129 10.14 -24.43 -29.71
N SER A 130 10.10 -23.47 -30.64
CA SER A 130 9.10 -23.18 -31.70
C SER A 130 8.14 -22.04 -31.27
N VAL A 131 8.05 -20.88 -31.91
CA VAL A 131 8.47 -20.35 -33.23
C VAL A 131 8.88 -18.88 -33.05
#